data_AF-A0A2V8IH57-F1
#
_entry.id   AF-A0A2V8IH57-F1
#
_cell.length_a   1.000
_cell.length_b   1.000
_cell.length_c   1.000
_cell.angle_alpha   90.00
_cell.angle_beta   90.00
_cell.angle_gamma   90.00
#
_symmetry.space_group_name_H-M   'P 1'
#
loop_
_entity.id
_entity.type
_entity.pdbx_description
1 polymer ?
#
loop_
_entity_poly.entity_id
_entity_poly.type
_entity_poly.pdbx_seq_one_letter_code
_entity_poly.pdbx_strand_id
1 'polypeptide(L)'
;MRNRIYMMALASVMLVGCGGTPPQKAAPPAATAVSSAPSLPATISAKRGGFIPEGVEYDTKNKRLLTGSLAEGTIFQWQADGNLTPLVTDADLKSSVGIEADEERDRLLVCNSDAAVFQGKVVGQAKLGIYNLTTGAKIAMVDLAATDTGAAKDAKHF
;
A
#
# COMPACT_ATOMS: atom_id res chain seq x y z
N MET A 1 31.40 66.84 -45.27
CA MET A 1 32.27 66.12 -46.24
C MET A 1 32.49 64.68 -45.77
N ARG A 2 31.74 63.72 -46.32
CA ARG A 2 32.28 62.49 -46.93
C ARG A 2 31.15 61.86 -47.73
N ASN A 3 31.20 62.22 -49.00
CA ASN A 3 30.41 61.73 -50.11
C ASN A 3 30.73 60.25 -50.35
N ARG A 4 29.76 59.43 -50.81
CA ARG A 4 29.95 58.55 -51.97
C ARG A 4 28.71 57.67 -52.30
N ILE A 5 28.12 58.03 -53.43
CA ILE A 5 27.79 57.20 -54.61
C ILE A 5 26.59 56.24 -54.50
N TYR A 6 25.57 56.64 -55.27
CA TYR A 6 24.39 55.92 -55.73
C TYR A 6 24.71 54.63 -56.49
N MET A 7 23.88 53.60 -56.33
CA MET A 7 23.64 52.63 -57.38
C MET A 7 22.14 52.30 -57.44
N MET A 8 21.53 52.78 -58.52
CA MET A 8 20.17 52.50 -58.94
C MET A 8 20.11 51.04 -59.43
N ALA A 9 19.15 50.26 -58.96
CA ALA A 9 18.75 49.01 -59.60
C ALA A 9 17.23 48.93 -59.63
N LEU A 10 16.70 49.12 -60.84
CA LEU A 10 15.33 48.92 -61.24
C LEU A 10 15.07 47.40 -61.28
N ALA A 11 14.09 46.89 -60.55
CA ALA A 11 13.63 45.51 -60.71
C ALA A 11 12.11 45.44 -60.58
N SER A 12 11.53 45.14 -61.74
CA SER A 12 10.15 44.89 -62.12
C SER A 12 9.24 44.27 -61.07
N VAL A 13 8.05 44.85 -60.98
CA VAL A 13 6.85 44.24 -60.40
C VAL A 13 6.54 42.93 -61.15
N MET A 14 6.59 41.80 -60.44
CA MET A 14 5.97 40.55 -60.87
C MET A 14 4.78 40.28 -59.94
N LEU A 15 3.56 40.53 -60.43
CA LEU A 15 2.36 39.97 -59.82
C LEU A 15 2.38 38.45 -60.08
N VAL A 16 2.80 37.67 -59.09
CA VAL A 16 2.56 36.24 -59.05
C VAL A 16 1.31 36.00 -58.22
N GLY A 17 0.19 35.80 -58.92
CA GLY A 17 -1.01 35.23 -58.32
C GLY A 17 -0.80 33.74 -58.07
N CYS A 18 -0.56 33.36 -56.82
CA CYS A 18 -0.80 32.00 -56.35
C CYS A 18 -2.01 32.05 -55.43
N GLY A 19 -3.09 31.38 -55.83
CA GLY A 19 -4.29 31.20 -55.01
C GLY A 19 -3.91 30.57 -53.68
N GLY A 20 -3.92 31.37 -52.62
CA GLY A 20 -3.68 30.91 -51.26
C GLY A 20 -4.89 30.11 -50.78
N THR A 21 -4.66 28.84 -50.47
CA THR A 21 -5.56 28.05 -49.63
C THR A 21 -5.74 28.80 -48.30
N PRO A 22 -6.97 29.00 -47.80
CA PRO A 22 -7.17 29.63 -46.49
C PRO A 22 -6.39 28.85 -45.41
N PRO A 23 -5.87 29.53 -44.39
CA PRO A 23 -5.09 28.88 -43.34
C PRO A 23 -5.96 27.83 -42.66
N GLN A 24 -5.61 26.55 -42.84
CA GLN A 24 -6.21 25.45 -42.12
C GLN A 24 -5.85 25.66 -40.64
N LYS A 25 -6.85 26.05 -39.85
CA LYS A 25 -6.76 26.07 -38.39
C LYS A 25 -6.23 24.69 -37.95
N ALA A 26 -5.00 24.66 -37.44
CA ALA A 26 -4.38 23.42 -36.98
C ALA A 26 -5.34 22.74 -36.00
N ALA A 27 -5.73 21.51 -36.31
CA ALA A 27 -6.49 20.70 -35.37
C ALA A 27 -5.65 20.57 -34.09
N PRO A 28 -6.23 20.76 -32.89
CA PRO A 28 -5.52 20.51 -31.66
C PRO A 28 -4.93 19.08 -31.71
N PRO A 29 -3.70 18.87 -31.18
CA PRO A 29 -3.11 17.54 -31.14
C PRO A 29 -4.12 16.56 -30.56
N ALA A 30 -4.32 15.42 -31.24
CA ALA A 30 -5.15 14.35 -30.71
C ALA A 30 -4.63 14.02 -29.31
N ALA A 31 -5.49 14.19 -28.30
CA ALA A 31 -5.15 13.87 -26.93
C ALA A 31 -4.67 12.43 -26.90
N THR A 32 -3.42 12.24 -26.49
CA THR A 32 -2.85 10.91 -26.30
C THR A 32 -3.73 10.20 -25.28
N ALA A 33 -4.29 9.06 -25.65
CA ALA A 33 -5.12 8.28 -24.75
C ALA A 33 -4.31 7.97 -23.50
N VAL A 34 -4.74 8.52 -22.36
CA VAL A 34 -4.19 8.19 -21.05
C VAL A 34 -4.46 6.69 -20.87
N SER A 35 -3.39 5.90 -20.80
CA SER A 35 -3.48 4.48 -20.49
C SER A 35 -4.27 4.35 -19.19
N SER A 36 -5.45 3.73 -19.25
CA SER A 36 -6.25 3.45 -18.07
C SER A 36 -5.43 2.54 -17.16
N ALA A 37 -5.15 2.99 -15.94
CA ALA A 37 -4.55 2.13 -14.93
C ALA A 37 -5.37 0.82 -14.87
N PRO A 38 -4.71 -0.35 -14.76
CA PRO A 38 -5.43 -1.61 -14.67
C PRO A 38 -6.41 -1.54 -13.49
N SER A 39 -7.67 -1.92 -13.73
CA SER A 39 -8.70 -1.95 -12.71
C SER A 39 -8.35 -2.99 -11.64
N LEU A 40 -8.48 -2.62 -10.37
CA LEU A 40 -8.36 -3.59 -9.28
C LEU A 40 -9.45 -4.67 -9.42
N PRO A 41 -9.13 -5.93 -9.08
CA PRO A 41 -10.14 -6.99 -9.10
C PRO A 41 -11.24 -6.69 -8.07
N ALA A 42 -12.48 -7.04 -8.40
CA ALA A 42 -13.61 -6.93 -7.47
C ALA A 42 -13.48 -7.89 -6.27
N THR A 43 -12.67 -8.95 -6.39
CA THR A 43 -12.43 -9.94 -5.35
C THR A 43 -11.01 -10.47 -5.46
N ILE A 44 -10.33 -10.58 -4.33
CA ILE A 44 -9.04 -11.25 -4.19
C ILE A 44 -9.28 -12.52 -3.38
N SER A 45 -8.96 -13.68 -3.95
CA SER A 45 -9.15 -14.98 -3.31
C SER A 45 -7.80 -15.61 -2.99
N ALA A 46 -7.62 -16.11 -1.77
CA ALA A 46 -6.36 -16.76 -1.40
C ALA A 46 -6.10 -17.99 -2.28
N LYS A 47 -4.88 -18.08 -2.82
CA LYS A 47 -4.42 -19.26 -3.59
C LYS A 47 -4.04 -20.46 -2.71
N ARG A 48 -4.01 -20.27 -1.38
CA ARG A 48 -3.71 -21.31 -0.40
C ARG A 48 -4.70 -21.24 0.78
N GLY A 49 -4.96 -22.40 1.37
CA GLY A 49 -5.68 -22.52 2.64
C GLY A 49 -4.72 -22.59 3.84
N GLY A 50 -5.25 -23.01 5.00
CA GLY A 50 -4.49 -23.36 6.19
C GLY A 50 -4.15 -22.19 7.12
N PHE A 51 -4.10 -20.95 6.63
CA PHE A 51 -3.67 -19.80 7.42
C PHE A 51 -4.77 -19.11 8.24
N ILE A 52 -6.02 -19.60 8.27
CA ILE A 52 -7.17 -19.06 9.04
C ILE A 52 -7.05 -17.54 9.36
N PRO A 53 -7.47 -16.66 8.43
CA PRO A 53 -7.25 -15.23 8.56
C PRO A 53 -7.97 -14.63 9.77
N GLU A 54 -7.28 -13.78 10.52
CA GLU A 54 -7.84 -12.97 11.61
C GLU A 54 -7.30 -11.55 11.51
N GLY A 55 -8.21 -10.57 11.59
CA GLY A 55 -7.92 -9.16 11.35
C GLY A 55 -7.50 -8.86 9.90
N VAL A 56 -7.92 -7.72 9.37
CA VAL A 56 -7.50 -7.24 8.05
C VAL A 56 -7.26 -5.74 8.12
N GLU A 57 -6.10 -5.31 7.64
CA GLU A 57 -5.70 -3.91 7.70
C GLU A 57 -5.16 -3.44 6.36
N TYR A 58 -5.47 -2.20 5.99
CA TYR A 58 -4.87 -1.56 4.83
C TYR A 58 -3.86 -0.51 5.27
N ASP A 59 -2.58 -0.85 5.10
CA ASP A 59 -1.45 0.07 5.30
C ASP A 59 -1.38 1.00 4.08
N THR A 60 -1.93 2.20 4.26
CA THR A 60 -2.02 3.25 3.24
C THR A 60 -0.65 3.81 2.87
N LYS A 61 0.27 3.91 3.84
CA LYS A 61 1.63 4.43 3.61
C LYS A 61 2.43 3.52 2.69
N ASN A 62 2.37 2.21 2.91
CA ASN A 62 3.07 1.21 2.09
C ASN A 62 2.16 0.58 1.00
N LYS A 63 0.91 1.01 0.90
CA LYS A 63 -0.10 0.61 -0.10
C LYS A 63 -0.31 -0.90 -0.20
N ARG A 64 -0.53 -1.55 0.94
CA ARG A 64 -0.67 -3.01 1.01
C ARG A 64 -1.76 -3.44 1.97
N LEU A 65 -2.40 -4.55 1.64
CA LEU A 65 -3.40 -5.20 2.48
C LEU A 65 -2.71 -6.28 3.32
N LEU A 66 -2.92 -6.26 4.64
CA LEU A 66 -2.33 -7.15 5.62
C LEU A 66 -3.41 -8.01 6.28
N THR A 67 -3.05 -9.22 6.70
CA THR A 67 -3.90 -10.12 7.50
C THR A 67 -3.06 -10.90 8.50
N GLY A 68 -3.61 -11.15 9.68
CA GLY A 68 -3.07 -12.15 10.59
C GLY A 68 -3.48 -13.57 10.19
N SER A 69 -2.92 -14.53 10.91
CA SER A 69 -3.23 -15.96 10.87
C SER A 69 -3.42 -16.53 12.28
N LEU A 70 -4.61 -17.06 12.58
CA LEU A 70 -4.85 -17.80 13.82
C LEU A 70 -4.00 -19.08 13.88
N ALA A 71 -3.86 -19.76 12.74
CA ALA A 71 -3.22 -21.07 12.65
C ALA A 71 -1.68 -21.01 12.60
N GLU A 72 -1.12 -19.94 12.02
CA GLU A 72 0.32 -19.82 11.74
C GLU A 72 0.98 -18.68 12.53
N GLY A 73 0.20 -17.78 13.15
CA GLY A 73 0.69 -16.56 13.81
C GLY A 73 1.25 -15.50 12.86
N THR A 74 1.72 -15.91 11.69
CA THR A 74 2.36 -15.06 10.67
C THR A 74 1.42 -13.96 10.18
N ILE A 75 1.97 -12.75 10.01
CA ILE A 75 1.28 -11.67 9.31
C ILE A 75 1.62 -11.74 7.84
N PHE A 76 0.60 -11.80 6.98
CA PHE A 76 0.73 -11.87 5.54
C PHE A 76 0.33 -10.55 4.88
N GLN A 77 1.06 -10.20 3.83
CA GLN A 77 0.60 -9.26 2.83
C GLN A 77 -0.17 -10.01 1.73
N TRP A 78 -1.34 -9.49 1.37
CA TRP A 78 -2.09 -9.91 0.20
C TRP A 78 -1.52 -9.27 -1.06
N GLN A 79 -1.36 -10.10 -2.08
CA GLN A 79 -1.11 -9.65 -3.44
C GLN A 79 -2.44 -9.60 -4.22
N ALA A 80 -2.53 -8.72 -5.22
CA ALA A 80 -3.74 -8.55 -6.03
C ALA A 80 -4.15 -9.83 -6.77
N ASP A 81 -3.22 -10.77 -6.96
CA ASP A 81 -3.46 -12.06 -7.61
C ASP A 81 -3.82 -13.18 -6.62
N GLY A 82 -4.02 -12.87 -5.33
CA GLY A 82 -4.39 -13.85 -4.31
C GLY A 82 -3.22 -14.59 -3.65
N ASN A 83 -1.98 -14.26 -4.01
CA ASN A 83 -0.81 -14.77 -3.28
C ASN A 83 -0.67 -14.07 -1.91
N LEU A 84 -0.09 -14.78 -0.95
CA LEU A 84 0.22 -14.29 0.39
C LEU A 84 1.72 -14.32 0.60
N THR A 85 2.30 -13.18 0.96
CA THR A 85 3.74 -13.07 1.27
C THR A 85 3.92 -12.73 2.74
N PRO A 86 4.75 -13.45 3.51
CA PRO A 86 4.99 -13.13 4.91
C PRO A 86 5.60 -11.74 5.07
N LEU A 87 5.04 -10.92 5.96
CA LEU A 87 5.65 -9.68 6.46
C LEU A 87 6.30 -9.91 7.81
N VAL A 88 5.62 -10.60 8.73
CA VAL A 88 6.12 -10.91 10.07
C VAL A 88 6.12 -12.41 10.27
N THR A 89 7.31 -12.99 10.48
CA THR A 89 7.49 -14.34 11.00
C THR A 89 8.23 -14.27 12.32
N ASP A 90 7.68 -14.92 13.33
CA ASP A 90 8.20 -14.82 14.68
C ASP A 90 7.82 -16.06 15.49
N ALA A 91 8.80 -16.75 16.05
CA ALA A 91 8.57 -17.97 16.81
C ALA A 91 7.74 -17.74 18.08
N ASP A 92 7.71 -16.51 18.61
CA ASP A 92 6.89 -16.16 19.79
C ASP A 92 5.43 -15.85 19.42
N LEU A 93 5.15 -15.57 18.15
CA LEU A 93 3.83 -15.24 17.63
C LEU A 93 3.12 -16.54 17.24
N LYS A 94 2.36 -17.13 18.17
CA LYS A 94 1.75 -18.46 17.99
C LYS A 94 0.45 -18.40 17.19
N SER A 95 -0.38 -17.42 17.53
CA SER A 95 -1.68 -17.21 16.88
C SER A 95 -1.98 -15.72 16.89
N SER A 96 -2.00 -15.07 15.73
CA SER A 96 -2.42 -13.67 15.64
C SER A 96 -3.95 -13.64 15.52
N VAL A 97 -4.61 -12.97 16.46
CA VAL A 97 -6.08 -12.92 16.57
C VAL A 97 -6.68 -11.55 16.25
N GLY A 98 -5.82 -10.58 15.94
CA GLY A 98 -6.19 -9.23 15.57
C GLY A 98 -4.92 -8.41 15.31
N ILE A 99 -5.02 -7.46 14.39
CA ILE A 99 -3.91 -6.58 14.00
C ILE A 99 -4.41 -5.14 13.85
N GLU A 100 -3.51 -4.18 14.05
CA GLU A 100 -3.77 -2.74 13.84
C GLU A 100 -2.52 -2.07 13.26
N ALA A 101 -2.70 -1.29 12.20
CA ALA A 101 -1.64 -0.53 11.55
C ALA A 101 -1.55 0.88 12.16
N ASP A 102 -0.65 1.06 13.14
CA ASP A 102 -0.31 2.37 13.70
C ASP A 102 0.70 3.07 12.79
N GLU A 103 0.19 3.60 11.68
CA GLU A 103 0.99 4.24 10.63
C GLU A 103 1.72 5.48 11.13
N GLU A 104 1.14 6.25 12.06
CA GLU A 104 1.74 7.46 12.62
C GLU A 104 3.11 7.15 13.25
N ARG A 105 3.23 5.99 13.91
CA ARG A 105 4.44 5.57 14.64
C ARG A 105 5.23 4.47 13.93
N ASP A 106 4.82 4.08 12.71
CA ASP A 106 5.41 2.98 11.94
C ASP A 106 5.43 1.65 12.73
N ARG A 107 4.28 1.33 13.34
CA ARG A 107 4.10 0.11 14.14
C ARG A 107 2.94 -0.73 13.63
N LEU A 108 3.13 -2.04 13.67
CA LEU A 108 2.08 -3.04 13.56
C LEU A 108 1.86 -3.64 14.94
N LEU A 109 0.65 -3.48 15.47
CA LEU A 109 0.24 -4.06 16.74
C LEU A 109 -0.46 -5.38 16.46
N VAL A 110 -0.08 -6.45 17.16
CA VAL A 110 -0.57 -7.80 16.89
C VAL A 110 -0.98 -8.48 18.18
N CYS A 111 -2.26 -8.79 18.33
CA CYS A 111 -2.76 -9.59 19.44
C CYS A 111 -2.31 -11.05 19.25
N ASN A 112 -1.53 -11.56 20.20
CA ASN A 112 -0.93 -12.89 20.15
C ASN A 112 -1.54 -13.78 21.24
N SER A 113 -2.14 -14.89 20.81
CA SER A 113 -2.70 -15.95 21.65
C SER A 113 -1.96 -17.26 21.39
N ASP A 114 -2.49 -18.38 21.87
CA ASP A 114 -2.09 -19.73 21.44
C ASP A 114 -3.34 -20.58 21.23
N ALA A 115 -3.70 -20.80 19.95
CA ALA A 115 -4.91 -21.54 19.59
C ALA A 115 -4.91 -23.01 20.07
N ALA A 116 -3.78 -23.56 20.53
CA ALA A 116 -3.77 -24.87 21.17
C ALA A 116 -4.52 -24.89 22.52
N VAL A 117 -4.83 -23.72 23.10
CA VAL A 117 -5.69 -23.62 24.30
C VAL A 117 -7.08 -24.19 24.06
N PHE A 118 -7.63 -24.02 22.83
CA PHE A 118 -8.94 -24.57 22.46
C PHE A 118 -8.97 -26.10 22.39
N GLN A 119 -7.79 -26.72 22.39
CA GLN A 119 -7.60 -28.17 22.38
C GLN A 119 -7.17 -28.70 23.76
N GLY A 120 -7.10 -27.84 24.78
CA GLY A 120 -6.64 -28.20 26.12
C GLY A 120 -5.16 -28.61 26.20
N LYS A 121 -4.34 -28.24 25.20
CA LYS A 121 -2.94 -28.69 25.08
C LYS A 121 -1.94 -27.81 25.81
N VAL A 122 -2.29 -26.55 26.06
CA VAL A 122 -1.42 -25.53 26.66
C VAL A 122 -2.20 -24.64 27.61
N VAL A 123 -1.50 -23.99 28.54
CA VAL A 123 -2.04 -22.83 29.26
C VAL A 123 -2.07 -21.68 28.27
N GLY A 124 -3.23 -21.03 28.12
CA GLY A 124 -3.40 -19.92 27.18
C GLY A 124 -2.48 -18.73 27.49
N GLN A 125 -2.21 -17.91 26.48
CA GLN A 125 -1.45 -16.66 26.62
C GLN A 125 -2.23 -15.47 26.08
N ALA A 126 -1.97 -14.29 26.63
CA ALA A 126 -2.42 -13.02 26.09
C ALA A 126 -1.20 -12.09 25.98
N LYS A 127 -0.77 -11.82 24.75
CA LYS A 127 0.39 -10.98 24.48
C LYS A 127 0.09 -9.95 23.39
N LEU A 128 0.83 -8.85 23.41
CA LEU A 128 0.85 -7.86 22.34
C LEU A 128 2.22 -7.87 21.67
N GLY A 129 2.27 -8.38 20.44
CA GLY A 129 3.41 -8.19 19.56
C GLY A 129 3.40 -6.78 19.00
N ILE A 130 4.55 -6.11 19.03
CA ILE A 130 4.77 -4.80 18.41
C ILE A 130 5.88 -5.00 17.39
N TYR A 131 5.57 -4.76 16.14
CA TYR A 131 6.51 -4.87 15.03
C TYR A 131 6.64 -3.53 14.33
N ASN A 132 7.76 -3.28 13.67
CA ASN A 132 7.88 -2.15 12.77
C ASN A 132 7.00 -2.41 11.55
N LEU A 133 6.10 -1.49 11.24
CA LEU A 133 5.11 -1.70 10.18
C LEU A 133 5.82 -1.91 8.84
N THR A 134 6.70 -0.99 8.42
CA THR A 134 7.40 -1.10 7.13
C THR A 134 8.20 -2.39 6.97
N THR A 135 9.01 -2.78 7.96
CA THR A 135 10.00 -3.87 7.82
C THR A 135 9.54 -5.22 8.38
N GLY A 136 8.52 -5.25 9.23
CA GLY A 136 8.11 -6.46 9.96
C GLY A 136 9.04 -6.84 11.13
N ALA A 137 10.08 -6.06 11.41
CA ALA A 137 11.02 -6.35 12.50
C ALA A 137 10.33 -6.24 13.88
N LYS A 138 10.57 -7.20 14.78
CA LYS A 138 10.08 -7.16 16.16
C LYS A 138 10.64 -5.93 16.90
N ILE A 139 9.75 -5.14 17.49
CA ILE A 139 10.08 -4.07 18.43
C ILE A 139 9.93 -4.58 19.86
N ALA A 140 8.80 -5.25 20.18
CA ALA A 140 8.53 -5.80 21.49
C ALA A 140 7.52 -6.96 21.45
N MET A 141 7.50 -7.75 22.52
CA MET A 141 6.45 -8.72 22.81
C MET A 141 6.04 -8.52 24.27
N VAL A 142 4.87 -7.95 24.50
CA VAL A 142 4.37 -7.59 25.83
C VAL A 142 3.49 -8.71 26.36
N ASP A 143 3.79 -9.21 27.56
CA ASP A 143 2.90 -10.11 28.29
C ASP A 143 1.84 -9.32 29.04
N LEU A 144 0.59 -9.44 28.61
CA LEU A 144 -0.51 -8.67 29.18
C LEU A 144 -0.88 -9.16 30.58
N ALA A 145 -0.66 -10.45 30.89
CA ALA A 145 -0.89 -10.95 32.24
C ALA A 145 0.08 -10.35 33.26
N ALA A 146 1.32 -10.05 32.82
CA ALA A 146 2.32 -9.38 33.65
C ALA A 146 2.04 -7.88 33.84
N THR A 147 1.13 -7.30 33.05
CA THR A 147 0.70 -5.90 33.21
C THR A 147 -0.49 -5.73 34.16
N ASP A 148 -1.06 -6.84 34.67
CA ASP A 148 -2.11 -6.80 35.67
C ASP A 148 -1.55 -6.22 36.99
N THR A 149 -2.05 -5.04 37.38
CA THR A 149 -1.70 -4.36 38.63
C THR A 149 -2.55 -4.84 39.82
N GLY A 150 -3.50 -5.75 39.59
CA GLY A 150 -4.43 -6.26 40.59
C GLY A 150 -5.66 -5.37 40.82
N ALA A 151 -5.92 -4.38 39.95
CA ALA A 151 -7.17 -3.63 39.96
C ALA A 151 -8.36 -4.52 39.58
N ALA A 152 -9.55 -4.18 40.08
CA ALA A 152 -10.71 -5.08 40.21
C ALA A 152 -10.98 -5.99 38.99
N LYS A 153 -11.11 -7.30 39.28
CA LYS A 153 -11.35 -8.37 38.31
C LYS A 153 -12.81 -8.49 37.86
N ASP A 154 -13.59 -7.41 37.91
CA ASP A 154 -14.95 -7.44 37.39
C ASP A 154 -14.99 -7.06 35.91
N ALA A 155 -15.89 -7.70 35.17
CA ALA A 155 -16.06 -7.53 33.72
C ALA A 155 -16.56 -6.14 33.30
N LYS A 156 -16.52 -5.14 34.19
CA LYS A 156 -16.93 -3.75 33.90
C LYS A 156 -15.85 -2.95 33.19
N HIS A 157 -14.67 -3.52 33.07
CA HIS A 157 -13.49 -2.87 32.50
C HIS A 157 -13.11 -3.40 31.11
N PHE A 158 -13.94 -4.28 30.52
CA PHE A 158 -13.85 -4.76 29.14
C PHE A 158 -15.15 -4.47 28.39
#